data_AF-A0A536IGW1-F1
#
_entry.id   AF-A0A536IGW1-F1
#
_cell.length_a   1.000
_cell.length_b   1.000
_cell.length_c   1.000
_cell.angle_alpha   90.00
_cell.angle_beta   90.00
_cell.angle_gamma   90.00
#
_symmetry.space_group_name_H-M   'P 1'
#
loop_
_entity.id
_entity.type
_entity.pdbx_description
1 polymer ?
#
loop_
_entity_poly.entity_id
_entity_poly.type
_entity_poly.pdbx_seq_one_letter_code
_entity_poly.pdbx_strand_id
1 'polypeptide(L)'
;MSLILEPPAKALASVPGLGIRKDIRIADEGLAAGVRYRLRNDGEEAIELAFTSAINVGLLSEQNAADTVTLGTRKTTVAKPIEVRNTAEIAVHSESRHFDITFAVDPPCQGATKPIYSVTNSEQGFERVYQQLEIACTWEVEIEPDAHVDLEIRGTALGQMVEPEAARPTARRRRPATPGSETARPPRR
;
A
#
# COMPACT_ATOMS: atom_id res chain seq x y z
N MET A 1 -7.99 -3.76 17.38
CA MET A 1 -7.43 -3.33 16.08
C MET A 1 -8.51 -2.49 15.40
N SER A 2 -8.27 -1.20 15.19
CA SER A 2 -9.26 -0.26 14.65
C SER A 2 -9.19 -0.27 13.14
N LEU A 3 -10.25 -0.72 12.48
CA LEU A 3 -10.44 -0.57 11.04
C LEU A 3 -11.18 0.76 10.85
N ILE A 4 -10.45 1.82 10.45
CA ILE A 4 -11.07 3.07 10.03
C ILE A 4 -11.62 2.84 8.62
N LEU A 5 -12.94 2.66 8.53
CA LEU A 5 -13.65 2.72 7.26
C LEU A 5 -13.71 4.19 6.86
N GLU A 6 -12.87 4.60 5.91
CA GLU A 6 -13.06 5.89 5.27
C GLU A 6 -14.48 5.93 4.67
N PRO A 7 -15.25 7.02 4.89
CA PRO A 7 -16.51 7.19 4.20
C PRO A 7 -16.24 7.13 2.69
N PRO A 8 -17.17 6.59 1.89
CA PRO A 8 -17.02 6.61 0.44
C PRO A 8 -16.68 8.04 -0.01
N ALA A 9 -15.79 8.18 -0.99
CA ALA A 9 -15.35 9.47 -1.50
C ALA A 9 -16.57 10.40 -1.67
N LYS A 10 -16.46 11.68 -1.29
CA LYS A 10 -17.60 12.63 -1.30
C LYS A 10 -18.43 12.61 -2.59
N ALA A 11 -17.82 12.27 -3.73
CA ALA A 11 -18.47 12.10 -5.02
C ALA A 11 -19.47 10.93 -5.10
N LEU A 12 -19.23 9.82 -4.39
CA LEU A 12 -20.16 8.68 -4.31
C LEU A 12 -21.33 8.97 -3.39
N ALA A 13 -21.09 9.70 -2.29
CA ALA A 13 -22.15 10.09 -1.35
C ALA A 13 -23.16 11.10 -1.95
N SER A 14 -22.82 11.74 -3.08
CA SER A 14 -23.70 12.67 -3.79
C SER A 14 -24.57 12.03 -4.87
N VAL A 15 -24.40 10.74 -5.19
CA VAL A 15 -25.22 10.04 -6.18
C VAL A 15 -26.58 9.69 -5.56
N PRO A 16 -27.69 10.30 -5.98
CA PRO A 16 -29.00 10.00 -5.43
C PRO A 16 -29.38 8.53 -5.67
N GLY A 17 -29.98 7.87 -4.68
CA GLY A 17 -30.40 6.47 -4.79
C GLY A 17 -29.27 5.44 -4.66
N LEU A 18 -28.00 5.83 -4.67
CA LEU A 18 -26.89 4.88 -4.56
C LEU A 18 -26.71 4.37 -3.11
N GLY A 19 -26.89 3.07 -2.92
CA GLY A 19 -26.48 2.37 -1.70
C GLY A 19 -25.18 1.60 -1.90
N ILE A 20 -24.27 1.68 -0.90
CA ILE A 20 -23.03 0.91 -0.89
C ILE A 20 -22.96 0.09 0.38
N ARG A 21 -22.89 -1.23 0.24
CA ARG A 21 -22.58 -2.15 1.33
C ARG A 21 -21.19 -2.73 1.13
N LYS A 22 -20.38 -2.72 2.18
CA LYS A 22 -19.03 -3.30 2.21
C LYS A 22 -18.96 -4.38 3.28
N ASP A 23 -18.81 -5.63 2.88
CA ASP A 23 -18.59 -6.76 3.77
C ASP A 23 -17.11 -7.14 3.74
N ILE A 24 -16.46 -7.14 4.91
CA ILE A 24 -15.04 -7.49 5.05
C ILE A 24 -14.95 -8.80 5.83
N ARG A 25 -14.15 -9.73 5.30
CA ARG A 25 -13.88 -11.02 5.92
C ARG A 25 -12.39 -11.19 6.10
N ILE A 26 -12.00 -11.67 7.28
CA ILE A 26 -10.63 -12.05 7.60
C ILE A 26 -10.68 -13.53 7.97
N ALA A 27 -9.79 -14.31 7.39
CA ALA A 27 -9.68 -15.75 7.58
C ALA A 27 -8.20 -16.14 7.74
N ASP A 28 -7.96 -17.42 8.02
CA ASP A 28 -6.62 -18.02 8.07
C ASP A 28 -5.64 -17.25 8.95
N GLU A 29 -6.10 -16.90 10.17
CA GLU A 29 -5.30 -16.15 11.15
C GLU A 29 -4.78 -14.79 10.65
N GLY A 30 -5.46 -14.20 9.66
CA GLY A 30 -5.09 -12.93 9.04
C GLY A 30 -4.30 -13.06 7.74
N LEU A 31 -4.03 -14.29 7.28
CA LEU A 31 -3.36 -14.55 5.99
C LEU A 31 -4.31 -14.43 4.80
N ALA A 32 -5.61 -14.47 5.02
CA ALA A 32 -6.61 -14.24 3.97
C ALA A 32 -7.56 -13.11 4.38
N ALA A 33 -7.81 -12.19 3.45
CA ALA A 33 -8.77 -11.11 3.64
C ALA A 33 -9.55 -10.87 2.36
N GLY A 34 -10.88 -10.80 2.47
CA GLY A 34 -11.77 -10.51 1.36
C GLY A 34 -12.60 -9.27 1.64
N VAL A 35 -12.84 -8.48 0.61
CA VAL A 35 -13.86 -7.43 0.62
C VAL A 35 -14.85 -7.70 -0.50
N ARG A 36 -16.13 -7.71 -0.15
CA ARG A 36 -17.24 -7.72 -1.11
C ARG A 36 -17.99 -6.41 -0.98
N TYR A 37 -18.16 -5.74 -2.10
CA TYR A 37 -19.01 -4.58 -2.25
C TYR A 37 -20.31 -5.01 -2.92
N ARG A 38 -21.42 -4.46 -2.44
CA ARG A 38 -22.70 -4.46 -3.15
C ARG A 38 -23.10 -3.02 -3.38
N LEU A 39 -23.12 -2.63 -4.65
CA LEU A 39 -23.63 -1.35 -5.11
C LEU A 39 -25.08 -1.56 -5.53
N ARG A 40 -26.01 -0.79 -4.97
CA ARG A 40 -27.44 -0.91 -5.25
C ARG A 40 -28.01 0.42 -5.70
N ASN A 41 -29.01 0.37 -6.57
CA ASN A 41 -29.78 1.52 -6.98
C ASN A 41 -31.17 1.44 -6.33
N ASP A 42 -31.38 2.27 -5.31
CA ASP A 42 -32.66 2.45 -4.62
C ASP A 42 -33.48 3.62 -5.25
N GLY A 43 -33.06 4.15 -6.41
CA GLY A 43 -33.69 5.24 -7.14
C GLY A 43 -34.46 4.79 -8.38
N GLU A 44 -35.04 5.75 -9.09
CA GLU A 44 -35.93 5.51 -10.26
C GLU A 44 -35.20 5.55 -11.61
N GLU A 45 -33.98 6.08 -11.66
CA GLU A 45 -33.17 6.24 -12.87
C GLU A 45 -31.93 5.35 -12.80
N ALA A 46 -31.41 4.89 -13.94
CA ALA A 46 -30.17 4.13 -14.01
C ALA A 46 -28.99 4.95 -13.46
N ILE A 47 -28.09 4.28 -12.74
CA ILE A 47 -26.87 4.89 -12.19
C ILE A 47 -25.67 4.37 -12.98
N GLU A 48 -24.96 5.28 -13.65
CA GLU A 48 -23.67 5.03 -14.28
C GLU A 48 -22.55 5.70 -13.46
N LEU A 49 -21.55 4.92 -13.02
CA LEU A 49 -20.41 5.47 -12.28
C LEU A 49 -19.14 4.61 -12.40
N ALA A 50 -18.00 5.25 -12.16
CA ALA A 50 -16.73 4.56 -11.93
C ALA A 50 -16.54 4.30 -10.42
N PHE A 51 -16.65 3.05 -9.98
CA PHE A 51 -16.38 2.66 -8.61
C PHE A 51 -14.92 2.24 -8.46
N THR A 52 -14.18 2.87 -7.55
CA THR A 52 -12.77 2.54 -7.30
C THR A 52 -12.53 2.08 -5.87
N SER A 53 -11.95 0.90 -5.71
CA SER A 53 -11.42 0.39 -4.45
C SER A 53 -9.89 0.48 -4.46
N ALA A 54 -9.30 1.11 -3.45
CA ALA A 54 -7.85 1.25 -3.33
C ALA A 54 -7.28 0.31 -2.25
N ILE A 55 -6.19 -0.37 -2.58
CA ILE A 55 -5.37 -1.17 -1.68
C ILE A 55 -4.03 -0.46 -1.54
N ASN A 56 -3.58 -0.27 -0.31
CA ASN A 56 -2.30 0.36 -0.05
C ASN A 56 -1.33 -0.63 0.59
N VAL A 57 -0.13 -0.75 0.02
CA VAL A 57 0.94 -1.63 0.49
C VAL A 57 2.15 -0.79 0.91
N GLY A 58 2.38 -0.66 2.22
CA GLY A 58 3.45 0.17 2.79
C GLY A 58 4.80 -0.53 2.99
N LEU A 59 4.89 -1.84 2.74
CA LEU A 59 6.08 -2.63 3.09
C LEU A 59 7.10 -2.75 1.95
N LEU A 60 6.80 -2.25 0.76
CA LEU A 60 7.67 -2.35 -0.40
C LEU A 60 8.78 -1.28 -0.38
N SER A 61 9.91 -1.56 -1.01
CA SER A 61 10.99 -0.59 -1.21
C SER A 61 11.02 -0.09 -2.66
N GLU A 62 10.96 1.23 -2.86
CA GLU A 62 11.13 1.81 -4.19
C GLU A 62 12.56 1.65 -4.75
N GLN A 63 13.53 1.41 -3.87
CA GLN A 63 14.94 1.25 -4.22
C GLN A 63 15.29 -0.20 -4.57
N ASN A 64 14.42 -1.16 -4.23
CA ASN A 64 14.63 -2.57 -4.56
C ASN A 64 13.90 -2.94 -5.86
N ALA A 65 14.66 -3.23 -6.91
CA ALA A 65 14.08 -3.66 -8.19
C ALA A 65 13.42 -5.04 -8.13
N ALA A 66 13.73 -5.85 -7.10
CA ALA A 66 13.08 -7.13 -6.87
C ALA A 66 11.70 -6.99 -6.20
N ASP A 67 11.41 -5.85 -5.56
CA ASP A 67 10.07 -5.57 -5.05
C ASP A 67 9.18 -5.17 -6.24
N THR A 68 8.17 -5.99 -6.53
CA THR A 68 7.41 -5.91 -7.78
C THR A 68 5.91 -6.07 -7.57
N VAL A 69 5.16 -5.47 -8.48
CA VAL A 69 3.70 -5.63 -8.58
C VAL A 69 3.34 -6.07 -9.99
N THR A 70 2.42 -7.02 -10.08
CA THR A 70 1.90 -7.54 -11.34
C THR A 70 0.40 -7.33 -11.38
N LEU A 71 -0.09 -6.66 -12.42
CA LEU A 71 -1.51 -6.52 -12.74
C LEU A 71 -1.81 -7.40 -13.96
N GLY A 72 -2.55 -8.49 -13.76
CA GLY A 72 -2.76 -9.51 -14.79
C GLY A 72 -1.41 -10.05 -15.31
N THR A 73 -1.06 -9.72 -16.55
CA THR A 73 0.20 -10.14 -17.18
C THR A 73 1.30 -9.06 -17.20
N ARG A 74 1.01 -7.86 -16.68
CA ARG A 74 1.95 -6.72 -16.70
C ARG A 74 2.64 -6.59 -15.35
N LYS A 75 3.96 -6.79 -15.33
CA LYS A 75 4.81 -6.62 -14.16
C LYS A 75 5.52 -5.27 -14.19
N THR A 76 5.62 -4.62 -13.03
CA THR A 76 6.37 -3.37 -12.83
C THR A 76 7.06 -3.37 -11.46
N THR A 77 7.94 -2.39 -11.26
CA THR A 77 8.51 -2.06 -9.95
C THR A 77 7.66 -1.00 -9.25
N VAL A 78 7.85 -0.86 -7.94
CA VAL A 78 7.11 0.09 -7.08
C VAL A 78 7.14 1.54 -7.60
N ALA A 79 8.28 1.98 -8.13
CA ALA A 79 8.50 3.35 -8.56
C ALA A 79 7.80 3.71 -9.88
N LYS A 80 7.36 2.71 -10.67
CA LYS A 80 6.83 2.92 -12.02
C LYS A 80 5.33 2.60 -12.07
N PRO A 81 4.47 3.62 -12.18
CA PRO A 81 3.04 3.44 -12.38
C PRO A 81 2.72 2.61 -13.62
N ILE A 82 1.70 1.77 -13.52
CA ILE A 82 1.09 1.09 -14.67
C ILE A 82 -0.43 1.12 -14.55
N GLU A 83 -1.10 0.97 -15.69
CA GLU A 83 -2.55 0.85 -15.79
C GLU A 83 -2.89 -0.29 -16.76
N VAL A 84 -3.81 -1.16 -16.37
CA VAL A 84 -4.12 -2.41 -17.07
C VAL A 84 -5.61 -2.69 -16.99
N ARG A 85 -6.25 -2.85 -18.16
CA ARG A 85 -7.66 -3.26 -18.25
C ARG A 85 -7.81 -4.76 -18.04
N ASN A 86 -9.00 -5.18 -17.64
CA ASN A 86 -9.37 -6.59 -17.47
C ASN A 86 -8.44 -7.34 -16.49
N THR A 87 -8.10 -6.69 -15.38
CA THR A 87 -7.29 -7.25 -14.31
C THR A 87 -8.17 -8.08 -13.38
N ALA A 88 -8.00 -9.39 -13.42
CA ALA A 88 -8.66 -10.36 -12.53
C ALA A 88 -7.75 -10.85 -11.39
N GLU A 89 -6.44 -10.60 -11.51
CA GLU A 89 -5.43 -11.03 -10.54
C GLU A 89 -4.37 -9.96 -10.38
N ILE A 90 -3.96 -9.73 -9.14
CA ILE A 90 -2.89 -8.82 -8.76
C ILE A 90 -1.93 -9.57 -7.86
N ALA A 91 -0.63 -9.54 -8.18
CA ALA A 91 0.39 -10.15 -7.34
C ALA A 91 1.39 -9.08 -6.88
N VAL A 92 1.72 -9.09 -5.60
CA VAL A 92 2.73 -8.23 -4.98
C VAL A 92 3.81 -9.13 -4.39
N HIS A 93 5.05 -8.89 -4.79
CA HIS A 93 6.22 -9.60 -4.29
C HIS A 93 7.17 -8.62 -3.63
N SER A 94 7.61 -8.94 -2.42
CA SER A 94 8.71 -8.23 -1.75
C SER A 94 9.83 -9.19 -1.43
N GLU A 95 10.95 -9.02 -2.12
CA GLU A 95 12.18 -9.72 -1.76
C GLU A 95 12.73 -9.17 -0.45
N SER A 96 12.68 -7.84 -0.27
CA SER A 96 13.25 -7.17 0.90
C SER A 96 12.54 -7.51 2.22
N ARG A 97 11.28 -7.93 2.15
CA ARG A 97 10.45 -8.29 3.30
C ARG A 97 9.97 -9.74 3.32
N HIS A 98 10.38 -10.53 2.32
CA HIS A 98 10.08 -11.97 2.21
C HIS A 98 8.58 -12.31 2.28
N PHE A 99 7.76 -11.60 1.49
CA PHE A 99 6.34 -11.90 1.37
C PHE A 99 5.85 -11.85 -0.08
N ASP A 100 4.79 -12.61 -0.32
CA ASP A 100 3.96 -12.59 -1.51
C ASP A 100 2.51 -12.35 -1.12
N ILE A 101 1.82 -11.46 -1.83
CA ILE A 101 0.37 -11.25 -1.67
C ILE A 101 -0.28 -11.39 -3.04
N THR A 102 -1.29 -12.23 -3.15
CA THR A 102 -2.11 -12.36 -4.35
C THR A 102 -3.53 -11.91 -4.05
N PHE A 103 -4.06 -11.05 -4.91
CA PHE A 103 -5.46 -10.63 -4.90
C PHE A 103 -6.17 -11.19 -6.13
N ALA A 104 -7.26 -11.93 -5.91
CA ALA A 104 -8.25 -12.23 -6.92
C ALA A 104 -9.29 -11.10 -6.97
N VAL A 105 -9.66 -10.66 -8.16
CA VAL A 105 -10.58 -9.54 -8.41
C VAL A 105 -11.71 -10.04 -9.30
N ASP A 106 -12.95 -9.87 -8.86
CA ASP A 106 -14.14 -10.35 -9.56
C ASP A 106 -15.31 -9.36 -9.45
N PRO A 107 -15.91 -8.87 -10.55
CA PRO A 107 -15.48 -9.07 -11.93
C PRO A 107 -14.10 -8.43 -12.22
N PRO A 108 -13.42 -8.79 -13.32
CA PRO A 108 -12.18 -8.13 -13.71
C PRO A 108 -12.36 -6.63 -13.89
N CYS A 109 -11.35 -5.85 -13.48
CA CYS A 109 -11.45 -4.39 -13.41
C CYS A 109 -10.35 -3.69 -14.23
N GLN A 110 -10.38 -2.36 -14.28
CA GLN A 110 -9.18 -1.59 -14.58
C GLN A 110 -8.31 -1.52 -13.32
N GLY A 111 -7.11 -2.09 -13.38
CA GLY A 111 -6.12 -2.00 -12.33
C GLY A 111 -5.14 -0.86 -12.61
N ALA A 112 -4.77 -0.07 -11.60
CA ALA A 112 -3.71 0.92 -11.71
C ALA A 112 -2.81 0.90 -10.48
N THR A 113 -1.52 1.17 -10.65
CA THR A 113 -0.59 1.34 -9.53
C THR A 113 0.04 2.72 -9.54
N LYS A 114 0.27 3.29 -8.37
CA LYS A 114 1.10 4.50 -8.22
C LYS A 114 1.79 4.53 -6.85
N PRO A 115 3.05 4.97 -6.79
CA PRO A 115 3.72 5.21 -5.51
C PRO A 115 3.18 6.49 -4.84
N ILE A 116 2.94 6.40 -3.54
CA ILE A 116 2.50 7.49 -2.67
C ILE A 116 3.69 7.98 -1.85
N TYR A 117 3.82 9.31 -1.78
CA TYR A 117 4.90 9.97 -1.09
C TYR A 117 4.37 11.02 -0.13
N SER A 118 5.09 11.20 0.97
CA SER A 118 4.98 12.40 1.80
C SER A 118 6.09 13.39 1.47
N VAL A 119 5.83 14.68 1.70
CA VAL A 119 6.88 15.70 1.73
C VAL A 119 7.14 16.05 3.19
N THR A 120 8.38 15.87 3.64
CA THR A 120 8.82 16.13 5.01
C THR A 120 9.83 17.28 5.03
N ASN A 121 9.75 18.15 6.03
CA ASN A 121 10.73 19.21 6.24
C ASN A 121 11.87 18.68 7.11
N SER A 122 13.11 18.76 6.60
CA SER A 122 14.33 18.35 7.29
C SER A 122 15.29 19.53 7.46
N GLU A 123 16.38 19.33 8.21
CA GLU A 123 17.46 20.32 8.32
C GLU A 123 18.15 20.63 6.97
N GLN A 124 18.04 19.73 5.99
CA GLN A 124 18.60 19.87 4.65
C GLN A 124 17.59 20.41 3.62
N GLY A 125 16.37 20.73 4.06
CA GLY A 125 15.26 21.17 3.21
C GLY A 125 14.15 20.13 3.07
N PHE A 126 13.32 20.27 2.04
CA PHE A 126 12.21 19.36 1.80
C PHE A 126 12.68 18.05 1.19
N GLU A 127 12.29 16.94 1.81
CA GLU A 127 12.56 15.59 1.34
C GLU A 127 11.26 14.90 0.91
N ARG A 128 11.33 14.19 -0.22
CA ARG A 128 10.24 13.33 -0.68
C ARG A 128 10.52 11.92 -0.14
N VAL A 129 9.59 11.40 0.66
CA VAL A 129 9.72 10.10 1.32
C VAL A 129 8.63 9.17 0.81
N TYR A 130 9.04 8.02 0.27
CA TYR A 130 8.10 6.97 -0.13
C TYR A 130 7.36 6.43 1.10
N GLN A 131 6.05 6.27 0.96
CA GLN A 131 5.18 5.79 2.04
C GLN A 131 4.57 4.42 1.71
N GLN A 132 4.03 4.28 0.50
CA GLN A 132 3.28 3.08 0.11
C GLN A 132 3.06 3.03 -1.40
N LEU A 133 2.71 1.85 -1.90
CA LEU A 133 2.17 1.65 -3.22
C LEU A 133 0.64 1.61 -3.12
N GLU A 134 -0.04 2.51 -3.83
CA GLU A 134 -1.48 2.39 -4.05
C GLU A 134 -1.72 1.50 -5.26
N ILE A 135 -2.65 0.55 -5.11
CA ILE A 135 -3.18 -0.31 -6.15
C ILE A 135 -4.68 -0.01 -6.22
N ALA A 136 -5.13 0.63 -7.29
CA ALA A 136 -6.53 0.96 -7.54
C ALA A 136 -7.19 -0.09 -8.43
N CYS A 137 -8.38 -0.54 -8.05
CA CYS A 137 -9.27 -1.39 -8.83
C CYS A 137 -10.51 -0.59 -9.18
N THR A 138 -10.71 -0.26 -10.45
CA THR A 138 -11.81 0.57 -10.96
C THR A 138 -12.74 -0.24 -11.84
N TRP A 139 -14.03 -0.19 -11.53
CA TRP A 139 -15.10 -0.75 -12.35
C TRP A 139 -16.00 0.36 -12.85
N GLU A 140 -16.22 0.39 -14.16
CA GLU A 140 -17.34 1.13 -14.75
C GLU A 140 -18.60 0.30 -14.53
N VAL A 141 -19.55 0.81 -13.76
CA VAL A 141 -20.79 0.11 -13.41
C VAL A 141 -22.00 0.90 -13.90
N GLU A 142 -22.96 0.16 -14.42
CA GLU A 142 -24.30 0.62 -14.72
C GLU A 142 -25.27 -0.20 -13.84
N ILE A 143 -26.11 0.48 -13.08
CA ILE A 143 -27.03 -0.14 -12.12
C ILE A 143 -28.43 0.36 -12.43
N GLU A 144 -29.24 -0.50 -13.03
CA GLU A 144 -30.66 -0.27 -13.30
C GLU A 144 -31.45 -0.02 -12.00
N PRO A 145 -32.62 0.64 -12.07
CA PRO A 145 -33.52 0.78 -10.93
C PRO A 145 -33.82 -0.55 -10.24
N ASP A 146 -33.82 -0.56 -8.91
CA ASP A 146 -33.99 -1.74 -8.05
C ASP A 146 -32.96 -2.88 -8.25
N ALA A 147 -31.88 -2.62 -9.01
CA ALA A 147 -30.81 -3.59 -9.27
C ALA A 147 -29.60 -3.41 -8.35
N HIS A 148 -28.68 -4.37 -8.44
CA HIS A 148 -27.39 -4.30 -7.76
C HIS A 148 -26.29 -4.96 -8.55
N VAL A 149 -25.05 -4.53 -8.29
CA VAL A 149 -23.82 -5.15 -8.77
C VAL A 149 -22.97 -5.55 -7.56
N ASP A 150 -22.41 -6.74 -7.62
CA ASP A 150 -21.46 -7.24 -6.62
C ASP A 150 -20.04 -7.17 -7.18
N LEU A 151 -19.12 -6.64 -6.37
CA LEU A 151 -17.70 -6.52 -6.70
C LEU A 151 -16.89 -7.13 -5.55
N GLU A 152 -15.84 -7.88 -5.85
CA GLU A 152 -15.07 -8.60 -4.85
C GLU A 152 -13.56 -8.45 -5.09
N ILE A 153 -12.81 -8.28 -4.00
CA ILE A 153 -11.37 -8.45 -3.98
C ILE A 153 -11.01 -9.41 -2.84
N ARG A 154 -10.31 -10.50 -3.15
CA ARG A 154 -9.85 -11.51 -2.19
C ARG A 154 -8.34 -11.60 -2.19
N GLY A 155 -7.71 -11.12 -1.12
CA GLY A 155 -6.29 -11.21 -0.86
C GLY A 155 -5.91 -12.46 -0.08
N THR A 156 -4.78 -13.05 -0.45
CA THR A 156 -4.09 -14.12 0.29
C THR A 156 -2.62 -13.77 0.39
N ALA A 157 -2.04 -13.92 1.57
CA ALA A 157 -0.64 -13.66 1.85
C ALA A 157 0.10 -14.97 2.12
N LEU A 158 1.29 -15.09 1.52
CA LEU A 158 2.24 -16.17 1.77
C LEU A 158 3.57 -15.53 2.19
N GLY A 159 4.17 -16.02 3.27
CA GLY A 159 5.50 -15.55 3.71
C GLY A 159 5.60 -15.32 5.21
N GLN A 160 6.83 -15.31 5.71
CA GLN A 160 7.13 -14.92 7.08
C GLN A 160 7.51 -13.44 7.06
N MET A 161 6.65 -12.59 7.62
CA MET A 161 7.03 -11.21 7.88
C MET A 161 8.19 -11.22 8.88
N VAL A 162 9.40 -11.00 8.38
CA VAL A 162 10.57 -10.83 9.24
C VAL A 162 10.45 -9.45 9.87
N GLU A 163 10.35 -9.40 11.20
CA GLU A 163 10.37 -8.11 11.91
C GLU A 163 11.64 -7.35 11.47
N PRO A 164 11.52 -6.06 11.10
CA PRO A 164 12.68 -5.28 10.75
C PRO A 164 13.66 -5.31 11.93
N GLU A 165 14.86 -5.81 11.68
CA GLU A 165 15.93 -5.80 12.67
C GLU A 165 16.10 -4.34 13.11
N ALA A 166 15.74 -4.03 14.36
CA ALA A 166 15.83 -2.67 14.86
C ALA A 166 17.27 -2.23 14.70
N ALA A 167 17.52 -1.27 13.80
CA ALA A 167 18.84 -0.70 13.59
C ALA A 167 19.29 -0.08 14.92
N ARG A 168 20.04 -0.86 15.70
CA ARG A 168 20.63 -0.37 16.94
C ARG A 168 21.51 0.80 16.53
N PRO A 169 21.31 2.01 17.07
CA PRO A 169 22.20 3.11 16.80
C PRO A 169 23.61 2.65 17.17
N THR A 170 24.51 2.61 16.19
CA THR A 170 25.91 2.26 16.40
C THR A 170 26.45 3.20 17.46
N ALA A 171 26.68 2.68 18.67
CA ALA A 171 27.27 3.43 19.74
C ALA A 171 28.59 4.00 19.22
N ARG A 172 28.64 5.33 19.13
CA ARG A 172 29.78 6.11 18.66
C ARG A 172 31.02 5.65 19.41
N ARG A 173 31.87 4.86 18.76
CA ARG A 173 33.10 4.32 19.34
C ARG A 173 33.97 5.51 19.74
N ARG A 174 34.02 5.84 21.04
CA ARG A 174 34.93 6.87 21.58
C ARG A 174 36.36 6.47 21.18
N ARG A 175 37.04 7.32 20.43
CA ARG A 175 38.49 7.21 20.18
C ARG A 175 39.20 7.19 21.55
N PRO A 176 40.14 6.27 21.81
CA PRO A 176 40.98 6.34 22.99
C PRO A 176 41.83 7.61 22.92
N ALA A 177 41.92 8.34 24.03
CA ALA A 177 42.88 9.42 24.19
C ALA A 177 44.30 8.83 24.24
N THR A 178 45.21 9.43 23.47
CA THR A 178 46.65 9.08 23.45
C THR A 178 47.28 9.42 24.82
N PRO A 179 48.04 8.51 25.46
CA PRO A 179 48.73 8.83 26.71
C PRO A 179 50.03 9.63 26.45
N GLY A 180 50.15 10.74 27.18
CA GLY A 180 51.36 11.37 27.73
C GLY A 180 52.67 11.38 26.95
N SER A 181 53.13 12.58 26.56
CA SER A 181 54.55 12.89 26.40
C SER A 181 55.10 13.51 27.70
N GLU A 182 56.00 12.78 28.36
CA GLU A 182 56.76 13.26 29.52
C GLU A 182 58.07 13.94 29.08
N THR A 183 58.61 14.80 29.96
CA THR A 183 59.92 15.50 29.95
C THR A 183 59.95 16.86 29.21
N ALA A 184 60.54 17.96 29.74
CA ALA A 184 61.65 18.08 30.67
C ALA A 184 61.60 19.35 31.56
N ARG A 185 62.26 19.27 32.71
CA ARG A 185 62.40 20.28 33.78
C ARG A 185 63.62 21.18 33.50
N PRO A 186 63.59 22.52 33.73
CA PRO A 186 64.79 23.34 33.63
C PRO A 186 65.55 23.40 34.98
N PRO A 187 66.89 23.55 34.97
CA PRO A 187 67.70 23.60 36.19
C PRO A 187 67.66 24.99 36.83
N ARG A 188 67.67 25.04 38.17
CA ARG A 188 67.94 26.26 38.94
C ARG A 188 69.45 26.37 39.19
N ARG A 189 70.03 27.51 38.84
CA ARG A 189 71.23 28.07 39.48
C ARG A 189 70.78 29.26 40.33
#